data_AF-A0A1C6T3X0-F1
#
_entry.id   AF-A0A1C6T3X0-F1
#
_cell.length_a   1.000
_cell.length_b   1.000
_cell.length_c   1.000
_cell.angle_alpha   90.00
_cell.angle_beta   90.00
_cell.angle_gamma   90.00
#
_symmetry.space_group_name_H-M   'P 1'
#
loop_
_entity.id
_entity.type
_entity.pdbx_description
1 polymer ?
#
loop_
_entity_poly.entity_id
_entity_poly.type
_entity_poly.pdbx_seq_one_letter_code
_entity_poly.pdbx_strand_id
1 'polypeptide(L)'
;MRHKLIRSLTLGVVAAGLLLSAGAPAAAQTTIDIDPGNVPTTAAQYTQNCDPNLGGGPYPDQDVWVFNLPGEPAVSGVFESVTATFTTPDGSLTVTIPDDGGEIVNGMGTSKAWIRLPAGYTLVDATADISGLADFFVLTHTCAAMQPTPTATPTRQPTPTFTPTGQPTPTTTHLPVTGTSSTSTLVPLLALGLGAIVTGGALLSLRRRRS
;
A
#
# COMPACT_ATOMS: atom_id res chain seq x y z
N MET A 1 99.20 20.46 22.32
CA MET A 1 98.63 21.47 21.39
C MET A 1 97.16 21.12 21.21
N ARG A 2 96.18 21.99 21.52
CA ARG A 2 95.64 23.06 20.63
C ARG A 2 95.22 22.49 19.26
N HIS A 3 93.96 22.43 18.84
CA HIS A 3 92.66 22.77 19.47
C HIS A 3 91.72 21.52 19.35
N LYS A 4 90.37 21.50 19.27
CA LYS A 4 89.27 22.50 19.16
C LYS A 4 87.94 21.83 19.61
N LEU A 5 86.93 22.60 20.04
CA LEU A 5 85.54 22.10 20.21
C LEU A 5 84.79 22.11 18.87
N ILE A 6 83.86 21.17 18.70
CA ILE A 6 82.57 21.41 18.01
C ILE A 6 81.45 20.81 18.87
N ARG A 7 80.42 21.61 19.17
CA ARG A 7 79.12 21.13 19.67
C ARG A 7 78.23 20.84 18.47
N SER A 8 77.51 19.72 18.50
CA SER A 8 76.32 19.50 17.67
C SER A 8 75.18 19.05 18.57
N LEU A 9 74.10 19.81 18.59
CA LEU A 9 72.86 19.54 19.31
C LEU A 9 71.77 19.32 18.27
N THR A 10 71.05 18.21 18.31
CA THR A 10 69.91 17.97 17.41
C THR A 10 68.71 17.42 18.16
N LEU A 11 67.57 18.05 17.89
CA LEU A 11 66.22 17.55 18.17
C LEU A 11 66.02 16.26 17.32
N GLY A 12 65.13 15.32 17.66
CA GLY A 12 63.96 15.42 18.52
C GLY A 12 62.70 15.34 17.66
N VAL A 13 62.07 14.16 17.60
CA VAL A 13 60.84 13.91 16.83
C VAL A 13 59.87 13.11 17.70
N VAL A 14 58.75 13.74 18.06
CA VAL A 14 57.58 13.04 18.59
C VAL A 14 56.56 12.94 17.46
N ALA A 15 56.33 11.72 16.97
CA ALA A 15 55.40 11.47 15.88
C ALA A 15 53.95 11.53 16.39
N ALA A 16 53.35 12.72 16.35
CA ALA A 16 51.92 12.89 16.58
C ALA A 16 51.14 12.31 15.39
N GLY A 17 50.62 11.09 15.54
CA GLY A 17 49.83 10.41 14.51
C GLY A 17 48.47 11.07 14.31
N LEU A 18 48.34 11.96 13.34
CA LEU A 18 47.04 12.40 12.84
C LEU A 18 46.34 11.22 12.17
N LEU A 19 45.34 10.65 12.86
CA LEU A 19 44.36 9.77 12.23
C LEU A 19 43.48 10.62 11.31
N LEU A 20 43.86 10.70 10.04
CA LEU A 20 43.00 11.20 8.97
C LEU A 20 41.83 10.21 8.78
N SER A 21 40.77 10.41 9.56
CA SER A 21 39.47 9.79 9.34
C SER A 21 38.90 10.33 8.04
N ALA A 22 39.27 9.69 6.93
CA ALA A 22 38.70 9.97 5.63
C ALA A 22 37.21 9.60 5.68
N GLY A 23 36.36 10.61 5.89
CA GLY A 23 34.93 10.46 5.70
C GLY A 23 34.69 10.03 4.26
N ALA A 24 34.09 8.86 4.07
CA ALA A 24 33.62 8.46 2.75
C ALA A 24 32.65 9.54 2.24
N PRO A 25 32.64 9.86 0.94
CA PRO A 25 31.61 10.71 0.39
C PRO A 25 30.27 10.02 0.61
N ALA A 26 29.42 10.60 1.46
CA ALA A 26 28.01 10.27 1.44
C ALA A 26 27.49 10.57 0.03
N ALA A 27 26.88 9.60 -0.63
CA ALA A 27 26.11 9.88 -1.82
C ALA A 27 25.03 10.90 -1.44
N ALA A 28 24.86 11.95 -2.25
CA ALA A 28 23.82 12.93 -2.01
C ALA A 28 22.47 12.29 -2.35
N GLN A 29 21.82 11.73 -1.33
CA GLN A 29 20.45 11.25 -1.40
C GLN A 29 19.55 12.42 -1.80
N THR A 30 18.83 12.29 -2.92
CA THR A 30 17.97 13.34 -3.45
C THR A 30 16.54 13.03 -3.05
N THR A 31 15.98 13.81 -2.12
CA THR A 31 14.54 13.77 -1.83
C THR A 31 13.79 14.56 -2.90
N ILE A 32 12.74 13.98 -3.47
CA ILE A 32 11.90 14.56 -4.52
C ILE A 32 10.40 14.47 -4.16
N ASP A 33 9.61 15.36 -4.74
CA ASP A 33 8.15 15.39 -4.57
C ASP A 33 7.44 14.61 -5.69
N ILE A 34 6.18 14.23 -5.45
CA ILE A 34 5.27 13.72 -6.47
C ILE A 34 4.82 14.86 -7.40
N ASP A 35 4.54 14.54 -8.66
CA ASP A 35 3.88 15.46 -9.61
C ASP A 35 2.58 16.02 -8.97
N PRO A 36 2.45 17.35 -8.78
CA PRO A 36 1.26 17.95 -8.18
C PRO A 36 -0.01 17.73 -9.00
N GLY A 37 0.10 17.33 -10.27
CA GLY A 37 -1.02 16.86 -11.08
C GLY A 37 -1.55 15.47 -10.69
N ASN A 38 -0.95 14.80 -9.70
CA ASN A 38 -1.37 13.50 -9.18
C ASN A 38 -1.99 13.58 -7.77
N VAL A 39 -2.10 14.76 -7.17
CA VAL A 39 -2.72 14.97 -5.85
C VAL A 39 -3.68 16.18 -5.84
N PRO A 40 -4.78 16.15 -5.07
CA PRO A 40 -5.27 15.02 -4.28
C PRO A 40 -6.03 13.97 -5.13
N THR A 41 -5.81 12.68 -4.84
CA THR A 41 -6.35 11.56 -5.63
C THR A 41 -6.89 10.42 -4.76
N THR A 42 -8.17 10.08 -4.94
CA THR A 42 -8.77 8.85 -4.40
C THR A 42 -8.58 7.70 -5.40
N ALA A 43 -8.29 6.48 -4.93
CA ALA A 43 -7.99 5.35 -5.83
C ALA A 43 -9.09 5.10 -6.88
N ALA A 44 -10.37 5.09 -6.49
CA ALA A 44 -11.49 4.89 -7.41
C ALA A 44 -11.71 5.99 -8.46
N GLN A 45 -10.97 7.11 -8.40
CA GLN A 45 -11.06 8.24 -9.33
C GLN A 45 -9.91 8.30 -10.35
N TYR A 46 -8.91 7.42 -10.22
CA TYR A 46 -7.70 7.43 -11.06
C TYR A 46 -7.68 6.29 -12.09
N THR A 47 -6.60 6.20 -12.88
CA THR A 47 -6.38 5.11 -13.85
C THR A 47 -6.37 3.75 -13.15
N GLN A 48 -7.33 2.89 -13.46
CA GLN A 48 -7.45 1.56 -12.86
C GLN A 48 -6.54 0.53 -13.54
N ASN A 49 -5.64 -0.08 -12.78
CA ASN A 49 -4.89 -1.29 -13.15
C ASN A 49 -4.51 -2.06 -11.88
N CYS A 50 -4.53 -3.39 -11.95
CA CYS A 50 -4.40 -4.30 -10.80
C CYS A 50 -3.33 -5.37 -11.07
N ASP A 51 -2.16 -4.95 -11.54
CA ASP A 51 -1.07 -5.85 -11.90
C ASP A 51 -0.59 -6.65 -10.67
N PRO A 52 -0.61 -8.01 -10.69
CA PRO A 52 -0.21 -8.83 -9.55
C PRO A 52 1.25 -8.63 -9.12
N ASN A 53 2.10 -8.04 -9.96
CA ASN A 53 3.49 -7.72 -9.65
C ASN A 53 3.66 -6.33 -8.99
N LEU A 54 2.59 -5.53 -8.90
CA LEU A 54 2.56 -4.16 -8.36
C LEU A 54 1.43 -4.04 -7.32
N GLY A 55 1.42 -4.96 -6.36
CA GLY A 55 0.42 -5.06 -5.30
C GLY A 55 -0.82 -5.88 -5.66
N GLY A 56 -1.23 -5.94 -6.93
CA GLY A 56 -2.35 -6.74 -7.41
C GLY A 56 -3.72 -6.20 -7.00
N GLY A 57 -4.68 -7.13 -6.84
CA GLY A 57 -6.08 -6.83 -6.52
C GLY A 57 -7.03 -7.09 -7.70
N PRO A 58 -8.24 -6.52 -7.69
CA PRO A 58 -8.82 -5.70 -6.62
C PRO A 58 -9.12 -6.52 -5.35
N TYR A 59 -9.04 -5.86 -4.19
CA TYR A 59 -9.27 -6.46 -2.87
C TYR A 59 -10.61 -6.00 -2.30
N PRO A 60 -11.26 -6.75 -1.39
CA PRO A 60 -12.62 -6.41 -0.95
C PRO A 60 -12.71 -5.11 -0.13
N ASP A 61 -11.63 -4.73 0.55
CA ASP A 61 -11.58 -3.66 1.55
C ASP A 61 -10.30 -2.80 1.44
N GLN A 62 -9.48 -3.01 0.41
CA GLN A 62 -8.18 -2.36 0.26
C GLN A 62 -7.99 -1.76 -1.14
N ASP A 63 -7.52 -0.51 -1.15
CA ASP A 63 -7.05 0.20 -2.34
C ASP A 63 -5.52 0.00 -2.49
N VAL A 64 -5.00 0.06 -3.71
CA VAL A 64 -3.56 0.05 -4.04
C VAL A 64 -3.20 1.29 -4.87
N TRP A 65 -2.06 1.91 -4.58
CA TRP A 65 -1.50 3.05 -5.34
C TRP A 65 -0.11 2.69 -5.87
N VAL A 66 0.15 2.91 -7.16
CA VAL A 66 1.40 2.48 -7.82
C VAL A 66 2.19 3.66 -8.37
N PHE A 67 3.27 3.98 -7.67
CA PHE A 67 4.22 5.06 -7.95
C PHE A 67 5.32 4.61 -8.92
N ASN A 68 5.88 5.56 -9.66
CA ASN A 68 6.91 5.33 -10.66
C ASN A 68 7.88 6.49 -10.74
N LEU A 69 9.17 6.20 -10.70
CA LEU A 69 10.23 7.14 -11.04
C LEU A 69 10.38 7.20 -12.57
N PRO A 70 10.12 8.33 -13.24
CA PRO A 70 10.20 8.44 -14.69
C PRO A 70 11.66 8.50 -15.18
N GLY A 71 11.88 8.05 -16.41
CA GLY A 71 13.20 8.07 -17.07
C GLY A 71 14.01 6.78 -16.90
N GLU A 72 15.26 6.84 -17.35
CA GLU A 72 16.20 5.71 -17.37
C GLU A 72 16.85 5.54 -15.98
N PRO A 73 16.78 4.36 -15.33
CA PRO A 73 17.35 4.16 -13.98
C PRO A 73 18.84 4.49 -13.84
N ALA A 74 19.62 4.44 -14.93
CA ALA A 74 21.02 4.86 -14.93
C ALA A 74 21.25 6.39 -14.80
N VAL A 75 20.18 7.21 -14.86
CA VAL A 75 20.23 8.68 -14.74
C VAL A 75 19.24 9.18 -13.69
N SER A 76 17.98 8.74 -13.77
CA SER A 76 16.94 9.04 -12.78
C SER A 76 17.23 8.40 -11.42
N GLY A 77 18.01 7.31 -11.39
CA GLY A 77 18.23 6.49 -10.20
C GLY A 77 17.09 5.49 -9.96
N VAL A 78 16.98 5.04 -8.71
CA VAL A 78 15.89 4.23 -8.20
C VAL A 78 15.33 4.82 -6.91
N PHE A 79 14.10 4.45 -6.54
CA PHE A 79 13.58 4.71 -5.20
C PHE A 79 14.41 3.98 -4.13
N GLU A 80 14.83 4.73 -3.12
CA GLU A 80 15.41 4.27 -1.85
C GLU A 80 14.37 4.36 -0.72
N SER A 81 13.47 5.34 -0.79
CA SER A 81 12.27 5.43 0.05
C SER A 81 11.09 6.01 -0.73
N VAL A 82 9.86 5.71 -0.33
CA VAL A 82 8.66 6.47 -0.75
C VAL A 82 7.79 6.73 0.46
N THR A 83 7.56 8.00 0.78
CA THR A 83 6.72 8.45 1.90
C THR A 83 5.48 9.17 1.37
N ALA A 84 4.31 8.52 1.47
CA ALA A 84 3.05 9.09 1.00
C ALA A 84 2.13 9.47 2.16
N THR A 85 1.45 10.59 2.03
CA THR A 85 0.49 11.11 3.02
C THR A 85 -0.93 11.09 2.45
N PHE A 86 -1.83 10.51 3.22
CA PHE A 86 -3.23 10.31 2.90
C PHE A 86 -4.14 11.10 3.85
N THR A 87 -5.32 11.45 3.36
CA THR A 87 -6.47 11.82 4.18
C THR A 87 -7.35 10.58 4.37
N THR A 88 -7.72 10.31 5.62
CA THR A 88 -8.55 9.18 6.06
C THR A 88 -9.77 9.72 6.84
N PRO A 89 -10.77 8.87 7.17
CA PRO A 89 -11.88 9.29 8.03
C PRO A 89 -11.48 9.78 9.43
N ASP A 90 -10.33 9.32 9.93
CA ASP A 90 -9.83 9.60 11.28
C ASP A 90 -8.81 10.77 11.34
N GLY A 91 -8.34 11.26 10.20
CA GLY A 91 -7.37 12.35 10.11
C GLY A 91 -6.41 12.19 8.92
N SER A 92 -5.13 12.51 9.14
CA SER A 92 -4.08 12.27 8.14
C SER A 92 -3.22 11.07 8.55
N LEU A 93 -2.80 10.28 7.56
CA LEU A 93 -1.96 9.09 7.71
C LEU A 93 -0.77 9.19 6.76
N THR A 94 0.44 9.18 7.30
CA THR A 94 1.68 9.10 6.51
C THR A 94 2.24 7.68 6.57
N VAL A 95 2.70 7.16 5.42
CA VAL A 95 3.17 5.78 5.23
C VAL A 95 4.47 5.81 4.44
N THR A 96 5.52 5.18 4.96
CA THR A 96 6.84 5.10 4.34
C THR A 96 7.17 3.66 3.93
N ILE A 97 7.50 3.45 2.65
CA ILE A 97 8.12 2.23 2.13
C ILE A 97 9.65 2.40 2.14
N PRO A 98 10.42 1.49 2.75
CA PRO A 98 11.88 1.39 2.60
C PRO A 98 12.28 0.47 1.43
N ASP A 99 13.53 0.58 0.97
CA ASP A 99 14.12 -0.24 -0.12
C ASP A 99 14.24 -1.75 0.20
N ASP A 100 14.35 -2.12 1.48
CA ASP A 100 14.30 -3.52 1.93
C ASP A 100 12.88 -4.09 2.02
N GLY A 101 11.87 -3.21 1.96
CA GLY A 101 10.47 -3.56 1.79
C GLY A 101 10.24 -4.13 0.40
N GLY A 102 9.62 -5.31 0.33
CA GLY A 102 9.19 -5.94 -0.94
C GLY A 102 8.05 -5.21 -1.68
N GLU A 103 7.91 -3.90 -1.44
CA GLU A 103 6.96 -2.95 -2.02
C GLU A 103 7.65 -1.92 -2.93
N ILE A 104 8.97 -2.08 -3.18
CA ILE A 104 9.73 -1.43 -4.26
C ILE A 104 10.24 -2.49 -5.25
N VAL A 105 10.07 -2.27 -6.55
CA VAL A 105 10.62 -3.11 -7.63
C VAL A 105 11.46 -2.27 -8.57
N ASN A 106 12.73 -2.63 -8.64
CA ASN A 106 13.74 -2.04 -9.51
C ASN A 106 14.09 -3.01 -10.64
N GLY A 107 14.05 -2.54 -11.89
CA GLY A 107 14.41 -3.31 -13.09
C GLY A 107 13.29 -3.57 -14.10
N MET A 108 12.04 -3.16 -13.83
CA MET A 108 10.95 -3.23 -14.83
C MET A 108 10.97 -2.01 -15.77
N GLY A 109 12.15 -1.73 -16.36
CA GLY A 109 12.44 -0.56 -17.21
C GLY A 109 12.41 0.80 -16.49
N THR A 110 11.90 0.84 -15.26
CA THR A 110 11.72 1.99 -14.37
C THR A 110 11.79 1.50 -12.92
N SER A 111 11.99 2.39 -11.97
CA SER A 111 11.77 2.10 -10.54
C SER A 111 10.29 2.33 -10.21
N LYS A 112 9.68 1.38 -9.48
CA LYS A 112 8.27 1.44 -9.08
C LYS A 112 8.13 1.07 -7.61
N ALA A 113 7.17 1.68 -6.94
CA ALA A 113 6.78 1.36 -5.56
C ALA A 113 5.26 1.32 -5.44
N TRP A 114 4.70 0.57 -4.50
CA TRP A 114 3.24 0.52 -4.31
C TRP A 114 2.82 0.43 -2.85
N ILE A 115 1.82 1.24 -2.49
CA ILE A 115 1.20 1.26 -1.15
C ILE A 115 -0.15 0.57 -1.22
N ARG A 116 -0.52 -0.14 -0.14
CA ARG A 116 -1.84 -0.74 0.04
C ARG A 116 -2.43 -0.32 1.39
N LEU A 117 -3.64 0.23 1.38
CA LEU A 117 -4.34 0.73 2.58
C LEU A 117 -5.83 0.42 2.52
N PRO A 118 -6.58 0.55 3.64
CA PRO A 118 -8.03 0.47 3.62
C PRO A 118 -8.68 1.39 2.57
N ALA A 119 -9.77 0.92 1.98
CA ALA A 119 -10.42 1.57 0.86
C ALA A 119 -11.00 2.95 1.20
N GLY A 120 -10.99 3.85 0.21
CA GLY A 120 -11.59 5.19 0.30
C GLY A 120 -10.70 6.26 0.91
N TYR A 121 -9.39 6.02 1.03
CA TYR A 121 -8.41 7.04 1.41
C TYR A 121 -8.07 7.92 0.19
N THR A 122 -7.76 9.20 0.43
CA THR A 122 -7.32 10.15 -0.60
C THR A 122 -5.82 10.41 -0.42
N LEU A 123 -5.00 10.09 -1.40
CA LEU A 123 -3.60 10.55 -1.46
C LEU A 123 -3.60 12.08 -1.58
N VAL A 124 -2.89 12.79 -0.71
CA VAL A 124 -2.85 14.27 -0.71
C VAL A 124 -1.46 14.85 -0.91
N ASP A 125 -0.41 14.07 -0.62
CA ASP A 125 1.00 14.45 -0.77
C ASP A 125 1.86 13.19 -0.82
N ALA A 126 3.03 13.23 -1.45
CA ALA A 126 4.03 12.18 -1.36
C ALA A 126 5.43 12.67 -1.75
N THR A 127 6.43 12.21 -1.01
CA THR A 127 7.85 12.39 -1.28
C THR A 127 8.56 11.06 -1.48
N ALA A 128 9.74 11.07 -2.08
CA ALA A 128 10.58 9.89 -2.24
C ALA A 128 12.05 10.25 -2.16
N ASP A 129 12.85 9.40 -1.52
CA ASP A 129 14.31 9.49 -1.61
C ASP A 129 14.78 8.64 -2.79
N ILE A 130 15.66 9.20 -3.62
CA ILE A 130 16.19 8.52 -4.81
C ILE A 130 17.71 8.56 -4.91
N SER A 131 18.25 7.51 -5.53
CA SER A 131 19.69 7.31 -5.76
C SER A 131 20.26 8.12 -6.95
N GLY A 132 19.55 9.15 -7.41
CA GLY A 132 19.77 9.75 -8.74
C GLY A 132 19.28 11.19 -8.89
N LEU A 133 19.02 11.58 -10.15
CA LEU A 133 18.83 12.98 -10.56
C LEU A 133 17.51 13.24 -11.30
N ALA A 134 16.43 12.54 -10.96
CA ALA A 134 15.09 12.94 -11.39
C ALA A 134 14.59 14.15 -10.58
N ASP A 135 13.73 14.98 -11.17
CA ASP A 135 13.14 16.14 -10.48
C ASP A 135 11.85 15.81 -9.69
N PHE A 136 11.11 14.77 -10.12
CA PHE A 136 9.81 14.36 -9.54
C PHE A 136 9.49 12.89 -9.87
N PHE A 137 8.47 12.33 -9.21
CA PHE A 137 7.89 11.02 -9.53
C PHE A 137 6.37 11.08 -9.72
N VAL A 138 5.75 10.02 -10.24
CA VAL A 138 4.32 10.01 -10.62
C VAL A 138 3.55 8.83 -10.05
N LEU A 139 2.26 9.03 -9.76
CA LEU A 139 1.26 7.98 -9.59
C LEU A 139 0.86 7.50 -11.00
N THR A 140 1.17 6.25 -11.36
CA THR A 140 0.85 5.74 -12.72
C THR A 140 -0.53 5.14 -12.82
N HIS A 141 -0.95 4.44 -11.76
CA HIS A 141 -2.25 3.78 -11.67
C HIS A 141 -2.56 3.43 -10.22
N THR A 142 -3.80 3.02 -10.00
CA THR A 142 -4.33 2.51 -8.74
C THR A 142 -5.14 1.27 -9.00
N CYS A 143 -5.28 0.40 -8.00
CA CYS A 143 -6.28 -0.66 -8.00
C CYS A 143 -7.27 -0.37 -6.87
N ALA A 144 -8.45 0.16 -7.20
CA ALA A 144 -9.48 0.40 -6.20
C ALA A 144 -10.08 -0.91 -5.68
N ALA A 145 -10.58 -0.89 -4.45
CA ALA A 145 -11.25 -2.02 -3.84
C ALA A 145 -12.47 -2.50 -4.63
N MET A 146 -12.77 -3.79 -4.56
CA MET A 146 -14.00 -4.38 -5.07
C MET A 146 -15.21 -3.81 -4.30
N GLN A 147 -15.82 -2.76 -4.84
CA GLN A 147 -17.11 -2.30 -4.32
C GLN A 147 -18.10 -3.47 -4.30
N PRO A 148 -18.77 -3.76 -3.17
CA PRO A 148 -19.81 -4.75 -3.15
C PRO A 148 -20.93 -4.31 -4.11
N THR A 149 -21.25 -5.16 -5.09
CA THR A 149 -22.33 -4.89 -6.04
C THR A 149 -23.58 -4.47 -5.26
N PRO A 150 -24.17 -3.28 -5.51
CA PRO A 150 -25.27 -2.80 -4.71
C PRO A 150 -26.45 -3.76 -4.83
N THR A 151 -26.76 -4.47 -3.74
CA THR A 151 -27.90 -5.39 -3.67
C THR A 151 -29.14 -4.62 -4.09
N ALA A 152 -29.74 -5.03 -5.21
CA ALA A 152 -30.89 -4.33 -5.77
C ALA A 152 -32.00 -4.23 -4.72
N THR A 153 -32.26 -3.00 -4.24
CA THR A 153 -33.33 -2.73 -3.27
C THR A 153 -34.62 -3.34 -3.79
N PRO A 154 -35.26 -4.27 -3.06
CA PRO A 154 -36.43 -4.97 -3.58
C PRO A 154 -37.52 -3.95 -3.90
N THR A 155 -37.80 -3.78 -5.19
CA THR A 155 -38.80 -2.84 -5.69
C THR A 155 -40.12 -3.14 -4.99
N ARG A 156 -40.60 -2.20 -4.16
CA ARG A 156 -41.87 -2.40 -3.46
C ARG A 156 -42.95 -2.61 -4.51
N GLN A 157 -43.50 -3.82 -4.56
CA GLN A 157 -44.65 -4.14 -5.39
C GLN A 157 -45.74 -3.08 -5.10
N PRO A 158 -46.29 -2.40 -6.11
CA PRO A 158 -47.20 -1.30 -5.88
C PRO A 158 -48.40 -1.80 -5.06
N THR A 159 -48.62 -1.17 -3.91
CA THR A 159 -49.78 -1.46 -3.06
C THR A 159 -51.03 -1.28 -3.90
N PRO A 160 -51.93 -2.28 -4.00
CA PRO A 160 -53.13 -2.13 -4.81
C PRO A 160 -53.99 -1.01 -4.22
N THR A 161 -54.19 0.05 -5.00
CA THR A 161 -55.09 1.16 -4.63
C THR A 161 -56.52 0.63 -4.56
N PHE A 162 -57.00 0.37 -3.35
CA PHE A 162 -58.39 0.00 -3.13
C PHE A 162 -59.30 1.18 -3.43
N THR A 163 -59.87 1.22 -4.64
CA THR A 163 -61.00 2.10 -4.97
C THR A 163 -62.17 1.78 -4.04
N PRO A 164 -62.70 2.74 -3.27
CA PRO A 164 -63.81 2.49 -2.36
C PRO A 164 -65.13 2.35 -3.14
N THR A 165 -65.46 1.13 -3.57
CA THR A 165 -66.81 0.78 -4.03
C THR A 165 -67.79 0.81 -2.85
N GLY A 166 -68.99 1.32 -3.10
CA GLY A 166 -69.97 1.59 -2.05
C GLY A 166 -70.58 0.34 -1.40
N GLN A 167 -70.88 0.49 -0.11
CA GLN A 167 -71.91 -0.20 0.69
C GLN A 167 -72.51 -1.50 0.09
N PRO A 168 -72.14 -2.69 0.58
CA PRO A 168 -72.72 -3.95 0.12
C PRO A 168 -74.13 -4.21 0.71
N THR A 169 -75.04 -4.65 -0.14
CA THR A 169 -76.28 -5.34 0.28
C THR A 169 -75.93 -6.74 0.81
N PRO A 170 -76.49 -7.21 1.94
CA PRO A 170 -76.17 -8.53 2.47
C PRO A 170 -76.84 -9.65 1.68
N THR A 171 -76.04 -10.58 1.15
CA THR A 171 -76.50 -11.85 0.57
C THR A 171 -75.79 -13.02 1.26
N THR A 172 -76.51 -14.12 1.47
CA THR A 172 -76.16 -15.20 2.41
C THR A 172 -75.14 -16.21 1.90
N THR A 173 -74.27 -16.63 2.83
CA THR A 173 -73.82 -18.03 3.06
C THR A 173 -73.15 -18.80 1.92
N HIS A 174 -71.86 -19.12 2.11
CA HIS A 174 -71.37 -20.48 1.87
C HIS A 174 -70.20 -20.83 2.80
N LEU A 175 -70.07 -22.12 3.15
CA LEU A 175 -68.99 -22.71 3.96
C LEU A 175 -67.97 -23.44 3.03
N PRO A 176 -66.91 -24.09 3.55
CA PRO A 176 -65.62 -23.47 3.85
C PRO A 176 -64.47 -24.09 3.01
N VAL A 177 -63.28 -23.48 3.00
CA VAL A 177 -62.06 -24.09 2.44
C VAL A 177 -60.89 -23.95 3.42
N THR A 178 -60.10 -25.02 3.54
CA THR A 178 -59.10 -25.21 4.60
C THR A 178 -57.67 -25.22 4.03
N GLY A 179 -56.74 -24.61 4.77
CA GLY A 179 -55.29 -24.79 4.59
C GLY A 179 -54.58 -23.66 3.83
N THR A 180 -53.24 -23.55 3.91
CA THR A 180 -52.28 -24.38 4.67
C THR A 180 -51.24 -23.55 5.41
N SER A 181 -50.80 -24.04 6.56
CA SER A 181 -49.70 -23.45 7.33
C SER A 181 -48.36 -23.82 6.72
N SER A 182 -47.68 -22.87 6.07
CA SER A 182 -46.27 -23.05 5.65
C SER A 182 -45.33 -22.44 6.68
N THR A 183 -44.67 -23.32 7.44
CA THR A 183 -43.77 -22.99 8.56
C THR A 183 -42.57 -22.14 8.16
N SER A 184 -42.25 -21.12 8.97
CA SER A 184 -40.94 -20.48 8.92
C SER A 184 -39.85 -21.44 9.41
N THR A 185 -38.80 -21.65 8.62
CA THR A 185 -37.57 -22.31 9.04
C THR A 185 -36.38 -21.37 8.84
N LEU A 186 -36.03 -20.66 9.92
CA LEU A 186 -34.71 -20.08 10.15
C LEU A 186 -33.74 -21.20 10.62
N VAL A 187 -32.52 -20.81 11.07
CA VAL A 187 -31.46 -21.66 11.69
C VAL A 187 -30.51 -22.30 10.62
N PRO A 188 -29.17 -22.28 10.83
CA PRO A 188 -28.32 -21.49 9.92
C PRO A 188 -27.00 -22.18 9.48
N LEU A 189 -25.88 -21.43 9.40
CA LEU A 189 -24.52 -21.88 9.04
C LEU A 189 -24.01 -23.07 9.90
N LEU A 190 -23.12 -23.89 9.32
CA LEU A 190 -21.79 -24.18 9.89
C LEU A 190 -20.91 -25.08 8.97
N ALA A 191 -19.58 -24.95 9.12
CA ALA A 191 -18.51 -25.80 8.55
C ALA A 191 -18.40 -25.82 6.99
N LEU A 192 -17.26 -26.11 6.37
CA LEU A 192 -16.01 -26.72 6.86
C LEU A 192 -14.76 -25.88 6.51
N GLY A 193 -13.74 -25.97 7.36
CA GLY A 193 -12.35 -25.65 7.00
C GLY A 193 -11.40 -26.63 7.70
N LEU A 194 -10.30 -27.00 7.04
CA LEU A 194 -9.09 -27.64 7.59
C LEU A 194 -8.12 -27.95 6.43
N GLY A 195 -6.83 -27.60 6.54
CA GLY A 195 -5.84 -27.91 5.49
C GLY A 195 -4.41 -27.42 5.75
N ALA A 196 -3.52 -28.34 6.12
CA ALA A 196 -2.05 -28.30 5.99
C ALA A 196 -1.26 -27.07 6.53
N ILE A 197 -0.83 -27.15 7.80
CA ILE A 197 0.36 -26.42 8.32
C ILE A 197 1.46 -27.45 8.68
N VAL A 198 2.21 -27.95 7.68
CA VAL A 198 3.34 -28.89 7.92
C VAL A 198 4.47 -28.73 6.87
N THR A 199 5.35 -27.72 7.01
CA THR A 199 6.62 -27.69 6.24
C THR A 199 7.74 -26.77 6.78
N GLY A 200 7.43 -25.71 7.53
CA GLY A 200 8.40 -24.62 7.82
C GLY A 200 9.62 -24.98 8.69
N GLY A 201 9.57 -26.05 9.49
CA GLY A 201 10.57 -26.30 10.55
C GLY A 201 11.98 -26.73 10.08
N ALA A 202 12.13 -27.23 8.85
CA ALA A 202 13.39 -27.85 8.41
C ALA A 202 14.51 -26.84 8.04
N LEU A 203 14.15 -25.67 7.49
CA LEU A 203 15.12 -24.76 6.88
C LEU A 203 15.91 -23.91 7.89
N LEU A 204 15.30 -23.54 9.01
CA LEU A 204 15.97 -22.77 10.08
C LEU A 204 17.17 -23.52 10.68
N SER A 205 17.09 -24.85 10.77
CA SER A 205 18.14 -25.72 11.30
C SER A 205 19.41 -25.76 10.43
N LEU A 206 19.31 -25.45 9.13
CA LEU A 206 20.45 -25.43 8.21
C LEU A 206 21.16 -24.07 8.16
N ARG A 207 20.42 -22.95 8.28
CA ARG A 207 21.03 -21.61 8.28
C ARG A 207 21.96 -21.40 9.48
N ARG A 208 21.63 -21.95 10.65
CA ARG A 208 22.41 -21.82 11.90
C ARG A 208 23.67 -22.72 11.99
N ARG A 209 24.09 -23.36 10.89
CA ARG A 209 25.36 -24.11 10.77
C ARG A 209 26.38 -23.44 9.83
N ARG A 210 26.15 -22.19 9.41
CA ARG A 210 27.05 -21.40 8.55
C ARG A 210 27.28 -19.99 9.11
N SER A 211 27.41 -19.89 10.42
CA SER A 211 27.78 -18.69 11.19
C SER A 211 28.54 -19.15 12.43
#